data_AF-A0A0F8WM10-F1
#
_entry.id   AF-A0A0F8WM10-F1
#
_cell.length_a   1.000
_cell.length_b   1.000
_cell.length_c   1.000
_cell.angle_alpha   90.00
_cell.angle_beta   90.00
_cell.angle_gamma   90.00
#
_symmetry.space_group_name_H-M   'P 1'
#
loop_
_entity.id
_entity.type
_entity.pdbx_description
1 polymer ?
#
loop_
_entity_poly.entity_id
_entity_poly.type
_entity_poly.pdbx_seq_one_letter_code
_entity_poly.pdbx_strand_id
1 'polypeptide(L)'
;MPLYHPDSFLYLQFLQQLLTTVAAEPMAISQAIDQVSTKNASSIDLAQLRSTLGSIKINAALEHSYKQGHNPAARLQHLHHWFDGFKTLKFIHHLRDHCLGSISFRHWQDHSSDYKIQPTKAMVDLQQRIKALV
;
A
#
# COMPACT_ATOMS: atom_id res chain seq x y z
N MET A 1 18.13 14.06 -2.71
CA MET A 1 17.32 13.24 -1.78
C MET A 1 16.58 12.19 -2.59
N PRO A 2 16.71 10.89 -2.30
CA PRO A 2 16.02 9.83 -3.02
C PRO A 2 14.51 9.84 -2.71
N LEU A 3 13.69 9.53 -3.70
CA LEU A 3 12.23 9.38 -3.58
C LEU A 3 11.87 7.89 -3.46
N TYR A 4 10.73 7.59 -2.84
CA TYR A 4 10.13 6.26 -2.93
C TYR A 4 9.60 6.02 -4.35
N HIS A 5 9.70 4.78 -4.81
CA HIS A 5 9.08 4.39 -6.07
C HIS A 5 7.56 4.59 -6.00
N PRO A 6 6.91 5.26 -6.98
CA PRO A 6 5.49 5.58 -6.94
C PRO A 6 4.57 4.35 -6.77
N ASP A 7 4.95 3.21 -7.35
CA ASP A 7 4.16 1.98 -7.21
C ASP A 7 4.06 1.48 -5.75
N SER A 8 4.90 1.95 -4.83
CA SER A 8 4.77 1.65 -3.39
C SER A 8 3.38 2.06 -2.86
N PHE A 9 2.80 3.12 -3.43
CA PHE A 9 1.47 3.61 -3.05
C PHE A 9 0.34 2.72 -3.57
N LEU A 10 0.55 1.92 -4.61
CA LEU A 10 -0.42 0.88 -5.03
C LEU A 10 -0.51 -0.24 -4.00
N TYR A 11 0.62 -0.66 -3.44
CA TYR A 11 0.64 -1.64 -2.35
C TYR A 11 -0.08 -1.10 -1.09
N LEU A 12 0.10 0.20 -0.78
CA LEU A 12 -0.63 0.83 0.31
C LEU A 12 -2.13 0.91 0.07
N GLN A 13 -2.55 1.27 -1.15
CA GLN A 13 -3.96 1.28 -1.52
C GLN A 13 -4.56 -0.13 -1.39
N PHE A 14 -3.86 -1.15 -1.89
CA PHE A 14 -4.30 -2.54 -1.77
C PHE A 14 -4.40 -2.98 -0.30
N LEU A 15 -3.44 -2.59 0.53
CA LEU A 15 -3.51 -2.86 1.97
C LEU A 15 -4.72 -2.19 2.62
N GLN A 16 -5.03 -0.93 2.30
CA GLN A 16 -6.22 -0.29 2.85
C GLN A 16 -7.50 -1.05 2.48
N GLN A 17 -7.62 -1.51 1.23
CA GLN A 17 -8.75 -2.34 0.79
C GLN A 17 -8.79 -3.70 1.51
N LEU A 18 -7.63 -4.32 1.75
CA LEU A 18 -7.53 -5.53 2.57
C LEU A 18 -8.06 -5.29 3.98
N LEU A 19 -7.61 -4.22 4.65
CA LEU A 19 -8.03 -3.88 6.01
C LEU A 19 -9.56 -3.67 6.09
N THR A 20 -10.15 -3.01 5.11
CA THR A 20 -11.61 -2.87 5.03
C THR A 20 -12.31 -4.21 4.83
N THR A 21 -11.77 -5.07 3.96
CA THR A 21 -12.34 -6.40 3.65
C THR A 21 -12.34 -7.29 4.89
N VAL A 22 -11.20 -7.42 5.56
CA VAL A 22 -11.05 -8.26 6.76
C VAL A 22 -11.77 -7.69 7.99
N ALA A 23 -12.01 -6.38 8.03
CA ALA A 23 -12.83 -5.77 9.08
C ALA A 23 -14.32 -6.07 8.85
N ALA A 24 -14.79 -6.00 7.61
CA ALA A 24 -16.17 -6.36 7.27
C ALA A 24 -16.44 -7.83 7.59
N GLU A 25 -15.59 -8.72 7.10
CA GLU A 25 -15.72 -10.17 7.22
C GLU A 25 -14.41 -10.78 7.78
N PRO A 26 -14.38 -11.18 9.06
CA PRO A 26 -13.19 -11.78 9.66
C PRO A 26 -12.77 -13.07 8.95
N MET A 27 -11.55 -13.08 8.41
CA MET A 27 -11.03 -14.21 7.64
C MET A 27 -9.50 -14.24 7.64
N ALA A 28 -8.90 -15.30 7.12
CA ALA A 28 -7.45 -15.37 6.99
C ALA A 28 -6.94 -14.33 5.97
N ILE A 29 -5.76 -13.76 6.20
CA ILE A 29 -5.18 -12.75 5.28
C ILE A 29 -4.97 -13.29 3.86
N SER A 30 -4.67 -14.59 3.71
CA SER A 30 -4.52 -15.23 2.40
C SER A 30 -5.83 -15.19 1.60
N GLN A 31 -6.95 -15.53 2.24
CA GLN A 31 -8.28 -15.48 1.62
C GLN A 31 -8.66 -14.05 1.24
N ALA A 32 -8.37 -13.08 2.10
CA ALA A 32 -8.62 -11.67 1.80
C ALA A 32 -7.79 -11.17 0.60
N ILE A 33 -6.53 -11.60 0.47
CA ILE A 33 -5.69 -11.28 -0.70
C ILE A 33 -6.31 -11.82 -1.99
N ASP A 34 -6.78 -13.05 -1.98
CA ASP A 34 -7.40 -13.67 -3.16
C ASP A 34 -8.73 -12.99 -3.52
N GLN A 35 -9.52 -12.59 -2.52
CA GLN A 35 -10.77 -11.85 -2.73
C GLN A 35 -10.55 -10.42 -3.26
N VAL A 36 -9.55 -9.70 -2.74
CA VAL A 36 -9.26 -8.32 -3.18
C VAL A 36 -8.58 -8.30 -4.56
N SER A 37 -7.72 -9.28 -4.86
CA SER A 37 -7.05 -9.39 -6.16
C SER A 37 -7.99 -9.82 -7.30
N THR A 38 -9.06 -10.56 -7.02
CA THR A 38 -10.09 -10.87 -8.02
C THR A 38 -11.00 -9.68 -8.32
N LYS A 39 -11.26 -8.83 -7.31
CA LYS A 39 -12.08 -7.62 -7.46
C LYS A 39 -11.33 -6.46 -8.13
N ASN A 40 -10.02 -6.37 -7.90
CA ASN A 40 -9.20 -5.31 -8.48
C ASN A 40 -8.19 -5.91 -9.46
N ALA A 41 -8.15 -5.41 -10.69
CA ALA A 41 -7.05 -5.68 -11.63
C ALA A 41 -5.76 -4.95 -11.22
N SER A 42 -5.37 -5.06 -9.95
CA SER A 42 -4.19 -4.41 -9.39
C SER A 42 -2.94 -5.13 -9.86
N SER A 43 -2.06 -4.41 -10.55
CA SER A 43 -0.79 -4.87 -11.10
C SER A 43 0.33 -5.09 -10.06
N ILE A 44 -0.02 -5.35 -8.80
CA ILE A 44 0.95 -5.54 -7.71
C ILE A 44 1.44 -6.98 -7.67
N ASP A 45 2.66 -7.18 -7.19
CA ASP A 45 3.21 -8.52 -6.96
C ASP A 45 2.68 -9.06 -5.62
N LEU A 46 1.83 -10.08 -5.68
CA LEU A 46 1.21 -10.68 -4.50
C LEU A 46 2.21 -11.43 -3.60
N ALA A 47 3.30 -11.96 -4.16
CA ALA A 47 4.34 -12.60 -3.36
C ALA A 47 5.08 -11.57 -2.51
N GLN A 48 5.42 -10.42 -3.11
CA GLN A 48 6.06 -9.31 -2.40
C GLN A 48 5.13 -8.66 -1.38
N LEU A 49 3.84 -8.54 -1.71
CA LEU A 49 2.84 -8.10 -0.74
C LEU A 49 2.80 -9.04 0.48
N ARG A 50 2.72 -10.36 0.26
CA ARG A 50 2.69 -11.35 1.36
C ARG A 50 3.94 -11.25 2.24
N SER A 51 5.12 -11.13 1.63
CA SER A 51 6.39 -10.93 2.36
C SER A 51 6.34 -9.66 3.23
N THR A 52 5.91 -8.55 2.63
CA THR A 52 5.80 -7.26 3.32
C THR A 52 4.81 -7.30 4.49
N LEU A 53 3.65 -7.93 4.28
CA LEU A 53 2.65 -8.08 5.33
C LEU A 53 3.14 -8.96 6.48
N GLY A 54 3.92 -9.99 6.17
CA GLY A 54 4.62 -10.81 7.15
C GLY A 54 5.60 -10.00 7.99
N SER A 55 6.41 -9.13 7.37
CA SER A 55 7.42 -8.33 8.06
C SER A 55 6.82 -7.32 9.05
N ILE A 56 5.61 -6.81 8.78
CA ILE A 56 4.89 -5.91 9.70
C ILE A 56 3.98 -6.65 10.71
N LYS A 57 3.94 -7.99 10.68
CA LYS A 57 3.15 -8.86 11.57
C LYS A 57 1.63 -8.66 11.45
N ILE A 58 1.08 -8.67 10.23
CA ILE A 58 -0.36 -8.48 9.99
C ILE A 58 -1.24 -9.48 10.75
N ASN A 59 -0.84 -10.76 10.84
CA ASN A 59 -1.68 -11.81 11.41
C ASN A 59 -2.00 -11.56 12.90
N ALA A 60 -0.99 -11.14 13.68
CA ALA A 60 -1.19 -10.78 15.08
C ALA A 60 -2.15 -9.58 15.25
N ALA A 61 -2.17 -8.67 14.28
CA ALA A 61 -3.10 -7.54 14.26
C ALA A 61 -4.54 -7.99 13.96
N LEU A 62 -4.70 -8.91 12.99
CA LEU A 62 -6.01 -9.48 12.66
C LEU A 62 -6.59 -10.21 13.87
N GLU A 63 -5.82 -11.12 14.48
CA GLU A 63 -6.23 -11.85 15.69
C GLU A 63 -6.68 -10.90 16.81
N HIS A 64 -5.88 -9.86 17.07
CA HIS A 64 -6.23 -8.84 18.06
C HIS A 64 -7.53 -8.11 17.69
N SER A 65 -7.63 -7.64 16.44
CA SER A 65 -8.81 -6.91 15.97
C SER A 65 -10.09 -7.75 16.03
N TYR A 66 -10.01 -9.05 15.72
CA TYR A 66 -11.17 -9.95 15.75
C TYR A 66 -11.60 -10.27 17.16
N LYS A 67 -10.65 -10.38 18.09
CA LYS A 67 -10.93 -10.63 19.49
C LYS A 67 -11.54 -9.40 20.19
N GLN A 68 -11.08 -8.20 19.86
CA GLN A 68 -11.50 -6.96 20.54
C GLN A 68 -12.63 -6.21 19.81
N GLY A 69 -12.76 -6.38 18.50
CA GLY A 69 -13.74 -5.68 17.67
C GLY A 69 -15.04 -6.47 17.51
N HIS A 70 -16.05 -6.10 18.30
CA HIS A 70 -17.38 -6.71 18.29
C HIS A 70 -18.18 -6.51 16.99
N ASN A 71 -17.79 -5.57 16.13
CA ASN A 71 -18.49 -5.21 14.91
C ASN A 71 -17.49 -4.71 13.85
N PRO A 72 -17.88 -4.60 12.57
CA PRO A 72 -16.97 -4.19 11.50
C PRO A 72 -16.25 -2.87 11.74
N ALA A 73 -16.95 -1.85 12.25
CA ALA A 73 -16.38 -0.53 12.50
C ALA A 73 -15.31 -0.57 13.60
N ALA A 74 -15.58 -1.29 14.70
CA ALA A 74 -14.62 -1.47 15.79
C ALA A 74 -13.37 -2.23 15.31
N ARG A 75 -13.54 -3.31 14.53
CA ARG A 75 -12.40 -4.04 13.93
C ARG A 75 -11.56 -3.14 13.04
N LEU A 76 -12.21 -2.36 12.18
CA LEU A 76 -11.51 -1.42 11.29
C LEU A 76 -10.75 -0.36 12.08
N GLN A 77 -11.32 0.16 13.17
CA GLN A 77 -10.64 1.11 14.05
C GLN A 77 -9.40 0.49 14.71
N HIS A 78 -9.48 -0.74 15.23
CA HIS A 78 -8.31 -1.43 15.77
C HIS A 78 -7.21 -1.62 14.71
N LEU A 79 -7.60 -1.99 13.48
CA LEU A 79 -6.67 -2.17 12.37
C LEU A 79 -6.01 -0.85 11.93
N HIS A 80 -6.76 0.25 11.87
CA HIS A 80 -6.20 1.57 11.58
C HIS A 80 -5.29 2.09 12.69
N HIS A 81 -5.64 1.84 13.96
CA HIS A 81 -4.78 2.20 15.08
C HIS A 81 -3.47 1.40 15.03
N TRP A 82 -3.53 0.12 14.68
CA TRP A 82 -2.33 -0.71 14.49
C TRP A 82 -1.52 -0.30 13.25
N PHE A 83 -2.18 0.04 12.14
CA PHE A 83 -1.54 0.49 10.91
C PHE A 83 -1.34 2.00 10.90
N ASP A 84 -0.52 2.47 11.83
CA ASP A 84 -0.20 3.88 12.03
C ASP A 84 0.89 4.39 11.05
N GLY A 85 1.34 5.63 11.26
CA GLY A 85 2.42 6.22 10.48
C GLY A 85 3.75 5.45 10.56
N PHE A 86 4.05 4.82 11.70
CA PHE A 86 5.27 4.04 11.86
C PHE A 86 5.21 2.71 11.10
N LYS A 87 4.08 1.99 11.16
CA LYS A 87 3.85 0.79 10.33
C LYS A 87 3.78 1.13 8.85
N THR A 88 3.21 2.28 8.49
CA THR A 88 3.23 2.78 7.12
C THR A 88 4.67 2.95 6.62
N LEU A 89 5.55 3.59 7.40
CA LEU A 89 6.96 3.73 7.03
C LEU A 89 7.67 2.38 6.93
N LYS A 90 7.46 1.46 7.88
CA LYS A 90 8.04 0.10 7.82
C LYS A 90 7.59 -0.66 6.57
N PHE A 91 6.31 -0.54 6.21
CA PHE A 91 5.74 -1.16 5.03
C PHE A 91 6.40 -0.62 3.75
N ILE A 92 6.49 0.70 3.60
CA ILE A 92 7.14 1.34 2.44
C ILE A 92 8.63 1.00 2.38
N HIS A 93 9.34 1.04 3.52
CA HIS A 93 10.77 0.70 3.58
C HIS A 93 11.03 -0.74 3.16
N HIS A 94 10.20 -1.68 3.60
CA HIS A 94 10.36 -3.07 3.19
C HIS A 94 10.13 -3.24 1.67
N LEU A 95 9.14 -2.57 1.10
CA LEU A 95 8.94 -2.56 -0.36
C LEU A 95 10.13 -1.95 -1.11
N ARG A 96 10.68 -0.84 -0.59
CA ARG A 96 11.89 -0.20 -1.14
C ARG A 96 13.06 -1.17 -1.13
N ASP A 97 13.33 -1.81 0.01
CA ASP A 97 14.55 -2.59 0.22
C ASP A 97 14.52 -3.94 -0.50
N HIS A 98 13.34 -4.47 -0.82
CA HIS A 98 13.19 -5.83 -1.37
C HIS A 98 12.57 -5.92 -2.76
N CYS A 99 11.92 -4.88 -3.27
CA CYS A 99 11.17 -4.96 -4.53
C CYS A 99 11.32 -3.75 -5.45
N LEU A 100 11.14 -2.53 -4.93
CA LEU A 100 10.94 -1.34 -5.77
C LEU A 100 12.14 -0.38 -5.80
N GLY A 101 13.00 -0.39 -4.78
CA GLY A 101 14.09 0.55 -4.67
C GLY A 101 13.66 2.01 -4.44
N SER A 102 14.66 2.89 -4.49
CA SER A 102 14.47 4.34 -4.46
C SER A 102 14.86 4.93 -5.82
N ILE A 103 14.18 6.00 -6.21
CA ILE A 103 14.41 6.69 -7.49
C ILE A 103 14.88 8.13 -7.25
N SER A 104 15.67 8.66 -8.18
CA SER A 104 16.01 10.09 -8.17
C SER A 104 14.83 10.92 -8.69
N PHE A 105 14.79 12.20 -8.36
CA PHE A 105 13.78 13.11 -8.90
C PHE A 105 13.80 13.16 -10.43
N ARG A 106 15.00 13.16 -11.04
CA ARG A 106 15.17 13.14 -12.49
C ARG A 106 14.63 11.85 -13.11
N HIS A 107 14.95 10.69 -12.53
CA HIS A 107 14.40 9.41 -12.99
C HIS A 107 12.87 9.39 -12.94
N TRP A 108 12.29 9.90 -11.85
CA TRP A 108 10.85 10.04 -11.73
C TRP A 108 10.24 10.92 -12.84
N GLN A 109 10.88 12.05 -13.15
CA GLN A 109 10.42 12.99 -14.16
C GLN A 109 10.48 12.40 -15.58
N ASP A 110 11.53 11.61 -15.88
CA ASP A 110 11.77 11.02 -17.19
C ASP A 110 10.87 9.80 -17.46
N HIS A 111 10.51 9.05 -16.41
CA HIS A 111 9.74 7.79 -16.51
C HIS A 111 8.36 7.88 -15.88
N SER A 112 7.79 9.10 -15.77
CA SER A 112 6.52 9.30 -15.04
C SER A 112 5.33 8.57 -15.66
N SER A 113 5.39 8.27 -16.96
CA SER A 113 4.40 7.50 -17.72
C SER A 113 4.47 6.00 -17.48
N ASP A 114 5.58 5.50 -16.95
CA ASP A 114 5.89 4.07 -16.93
C ASP A 114 5.43 3.42 -15.61
N TYR A 115 5.15 4.24 -14.60
CA TYR A 115 4.64 3.77 -13.32
C TYR A 115 3.21 3.28 -13.44
N LYS A 116 2.90 2.22 -12.68
CA LYS A 116 1.56 1.61 -12.68
C LYS A 116 0.53 2.52 -12.02
N ILE A 117 0.97 3.40 -11.12
CA ILE A 117 0.10 4.42 -10.54
C ILE A 117 -0.23 5.49 -11.58
N GLN A 118 -1.51 5.61 -11.90
CA GLN A 118 -1.98 6.61 -12.85
C GLN A 118 -1.89 8.01 -12.23
N PRO A 119 -1.19 8.97 -12.85
CA PRO A 119 -1.06 10.30 -12.30
C PRO A 119 -2.41 11.02 -12.30
N THR A 120 -2.72 11.72 -11.21
CA THR A 120 -3.90 12.58 -11.17
C THR A 120 -3.66 13.81 -12.05
N LYS A 121 -4.74 14.49 -12.48
CA LYS A 121 -4.64 15.75 -13.23
C LYS A 121 -3.71 16.76 -12.54
N ALA A 122 -3.85 16.91 -11.22
CA ALA A 122 -2.98 17.80 -10.44
C ALA A 122 -1.49 17.42 -10.49
N MET A 123 -1.18 16.12 -10.52
CA MET A 123 0.20 15.64 -10.67
C MET A 123 0.77 15.96 -12.06
N VAL A 124 -0.05 15.79 -13.11
CA VAL A 124 0.33 16.14 -14.49
C VAL A 124 0.56 17.65 -14.61
N ASP A 125 -0.35 18.46 -14.08
CA ASP A 125 -0.24 19.93 -14.10
C ASP A 125 1.03 20.40 -13.36
N LEU A 126 1.35 19.79 -12.21
CA LEU A 126 2.58 20.07 -11.48
C LEU A 126 3.83 19.68 -12.28
N GLN A 127 3.83 18.52 -12.93
CA GLN A 127 4.95 18.08 -13.77
C GLN A 127 5.20 19.04 -14.93
N GLN A 128 4.13 19.55 -15.57
CA GLN A 128 4.23 20.56 -16.63
C GLN A 128 4.82 21.87 -16.10
N ARG A 129 4.36 22.33 -14.93
CA ARG A 129 4.90 23.55 -14.28
C ARG A 129 6.39 23.42 -13.94
N ILE A 130 6.82 22.25 -13.45
CA ILE A 130 8.24 22.01 -13.13
C ILE A 130 9.09 21.99 -14.41
N LYS A 131 8.60 21.37 -15.50
CA LYS A 131 9.30 21.36 -16.80
C LYS A 131 9.48 22.76 -17.40
N ALA A 132 8.62 23.73 -17.07
CA ALA A 132 8.73 25.10 -17.55
C ALA A 132 9.74 25.95 -16.74
N LEU A 133 10.24 25.46 -15.61
CA LEU A 133 11.16 26.19 -14.71
C LEU A 133 12.63 25.74 -14.85
N VAL A 134 12.89 24.68 -15.62
CA VAL A 134 14.21 24.09 -15.88
C VAL A 134 14.56 24.33 -17.35
#